data_AF-G5SMK7-F1
#
_entry.id   AF-G5SMK7-F1
#
_cell.length_a   1.000
_cell.length_b   1.000
_cell.length_c   1.000
_cell.angle_alpha   90.00
_cell.angle_beta   90.00
_cell.angle_gamma   90.00
#
_symmetry.space_group_name_H-M   'P 1'
#
loop_
_entity.id
_entity.type
_entity.pdbx_description
1 polymer ?
#
loop_
_entity_poly.entity_id
_entity_poly.type
_entity_poly.pdbx_seq_one_letter_code
_entity_poly.pdbx_strand_id
1 'polypeptide(L)'
;MNKDIGKYGNKFTSTNQPPNRGRKPKLYTIAKKAYGLSYEEYKEMRMYLMQLSKKELEELAKDENTPMWVVILCRTYIKGAAKGDSRSLEETKADLWSKDIAATKIDVTTNGKDIGQQIVFSPTPLSEKDIQEIKDIQNGNKEDSNDTGISET
;
A
#
# COMPACT_ATOMS: atom_id res chain seq x y z
N MET A 1 42.34 10.44 -0.50
CA MET A 1 43.06 9.33 -1.16
C MET A 1 42.20 8.08 -1.02
N ASN A 2 41.45 7.70 -2.05
CA ASN A 2 40.54 6.55 -2.01
C ASN A 2 41.37 5.27 -2.13
N LYS A 3 41.57 4.56 -1.02
CA LYS A 3 42.23 3.24 -1.01
C LYS A 3 41.24 2.19 -1.48
N ASP A 4 41.68 1.35 -2.41
CA ASP A 4 40.90 0.24 -2.92
C ASP A 4 40.68 -0.81 -1.83
N ILE A 5 39.42 -0.97 -1.40
CA ILE A 5 39.02 -1.84 -0.29
C ILE A 5 39.30 -3.32 -0.64
N GLY A 6 39.33 -3.68 -1.93
CA GLY A 6 39.66 -5.04 -2.37
C GLY A 6 41.14 -5.41 -2.20
N LYS A 7 42.04 -4.41 -2.17
CA LYS A 7 43.50 -4.60 -2.08
C LYS A 7 44.04 -4.42 -0.66
N TYR A 8 43.37 -3.64 0.18
CA TYR A 8 43.84 -3.28 1.54
C TYR A 8 42.81 -3.54 2.65
N GLY A 9 41.60 -3.99 2.32
CA GLY A 9 40.54 -4.32 3.28
C GLY A 9 40.47 -5.82 3.57
N ASN A 10 40.01 -6.17 4.78
CA ASN A 10 39.70 -7.55 5.12
C ASN A 10 38.52 -8.04 4.28
N LYS A 11 38.66 -9.20 3.62
CA LYS A 11 37.58 -9.81 2.83
C LYS A 11 36.37 -10.12 3.73
N PHE A 12 35.16 -10.03 3.17
CA PHE A 12 33.94 -10.43 3.85
C PHE A 12 33.98 -11.94 4.09
N THR A 13 34.17 -12.37 5.34
CA THR A 13 34.13 -13.77 5.76
C THR A 13 33.01 -13.97 6.77
N SER A 14 32.62 -15.21 7.05
CA SER A 14 31.65 -15.54 8.11
C SER A 14 32.05 -14.96 9.48
N THR A 15 33.36 -14.84 9.74
CA THR A 15 33.97 -14.29 10.95
C THR A 15 34.26 -12.79 10.89
N ASN A 16 34.25 -12.20 9.69
CA ASN A 16 34.48 -10.77 9.45
C ASN A 16 33.22 -10.14 8.82
N GLN A 17 32.07 -10.37 9.48
CA GLN A 17 30.82 -9.69 9.15
C GLN A 17 30.68 -8.43 10.01
N PRO A 18 30.13 -7.33 9.46
CA PRO A 18 29.85 -6.16 10.25
C PRO A 18 28.87 -6.51 11.39
N PRO A 19 29.09 -6.02 12.62
CA PRO A 19 28.32 -6.39 13.81
C PRO A 19 26.83 -6.05 13.68
N ASN A 20 26.48 -5.07 12.85
CA ASN A 20 25.11 -4.80 12.42
C ASN A 20 24.87 -5.44 11.05
N ARG A 21 24.42 -6.70 11.02
CA ARG A 21 23.93 -7.37 9.80
C ARG A 21 22.87 -6.49 9.14
N GLY A 22 23.29 -5.85 8.05
CA GLY A 22 22.67 -4.66 7.51
C GLY A 22 21.27 -4.89 6.94
N ARG A 23 20.27 -4.32 7.62
CA ARG A 23 19.04 -3.84 6.98
C ARG A 23 18.80 -2.42 7.46
N LYS A 24 18.73 -1.47 6.52
CA LYS A 24 18.36 -0.09 6.86
C LYS A 24 17.00 -0.10 7.57
N PRO A 25 16.84 0.63 8.69
CA PRO A 25 15.57 0.70 9.39
C PRO A 25 14.49 1.23 8.43
N LYS A 26 13.27 0.70 8.53
CA LYS A 26 12.14 1.19 7.74
C LYS A 26 11.86 2.65 8.11
N LEU A 27 11.30 3.43 7.17
CA LEU A 27 10.99 4.84 7.40
C LEU A 27 10.07 5.03 8.62
N TYR A 28 9.02 4.21 8.76
CA TYR A 28 8.17 4.19 9.95
C TYR A 28 8.96 3.93 11.24
N THR A 29 9.96 3.05 11.23
CA THR A 29 10.80 2.79 12.42
C THR A 29 11.60 4.01 12.84
N ILE A 30 12.02 4.84 11.88
CA ILE A 30 12.69 6.11 12.15
C ILE A 30 11.67 7.12 12.68
N ALA A 31 10.52 7.25 12.01
CA ALA A 31 9.46 8.18 12.41
C ALA A 31 8.91 7.88 13.81
N LYS A 32 8.63 6.61 14.13
CA LYS A 32 8.21 6.17 15.47
C LYS A 32 9.22 6.55 16.55
N LYS A 33 10.52 6.38 16.30
CA LYS A 33 11.57 6.71 17.28
C LYS A 33 11.74 8.21 17.48
N ALA A 34 11.64 8.99 16.41
CA ALA A 34 11.90 10.42 16.45
C ALA A 34 10.70 11.24 16.92
N TYR A 35 9.48 10.82 16.58
CA TYR A 35 8.25 11.62 16.79
C TYR A 35 7.19 10.91 17.64
N GLY A 36 7.45 9.68 18.11
CA GLY A 36 6.47 8.94 18.91
C GLY A 36 5.23 8.48 18.13
N LEU A 37 5.24 8.56 16.80
CA LEU A 37 4.10 8.24 15.95
C LEU A 37 3.65 6.78 16.08
N SER A 38 2.34 6.61 16.18
CA SER A 38 1.66 5.33 15.96
C SER A 38 1.72 4.93 14.48
N TYR A 39 1.45 3.65 14.21
CA TYR A 39 1.39 3.18 12.83
C TYR A 39 0.19 3.75 12.07
N GLU A 40 -0.91 4.04 12.78
CA GLU A 40 -2.13 4.56 12.16
C GLU A 40 -1.94 6.02 11.74
N GLU A 41 -1.36 6.87 12.59
CA GLU A 41 -1.00 8.25 12.23
C GLU A 41 -0.02 8.28 11.05
N TYR A 42 0.94 7.36 11.01
CA TYR A 42 1.85 7.20 9.87
C TYR A 42 1.11 6.79 8.58
N LYS A 43 0.06 5.98 8.69
CA LYS A 43 -0.76 5.57 7.54
C LYS A 43 -1.63 6.71 7.05
N GLU A 44 -2.33 7.40 7.95
CA GLU A 44 -3.19 8.55 7.65
C GLU A 44 -2.43 9.67 6.97
N MET A 45 -1.26 10.04 7.50
CA MET A 45 -0.44 11.07 6.87
C MET A 45 0.04 10.65 5.47
N ARG A 46 0.27 9.35 5.22
CA ARG A 46 0.68 8.87 3.90
C ARG A 46 -0.47 8.98 2.89
N MET A 47 -1.69 8.64 3.33
CA MET A 47 -2.90 8.82 2.53
C MET A 47 -3.13 10.28 2.19
N TYR A 48 -2.99 11.16 3.18
CA TYR A 48 -3.11 12.60 2.99
C TYR A 48 -2.13 13.11 1.94
N LEU A 49 -0.84 12.77 2.06
CA LEU A 49 0.18 13.18 1.08
C LEU A 49 -0.13 12.70 -0.35
N MET A 50 -0.74 11.52 -0.51
CA MET A 50 -1.11 11.00 -1.82
C MET A 50 -2.29 11.73 -2.48
N GLN A 51 -3.14 12.39 -1.70
CA GLN A 51 -4.27 13.15 -2.21
C GLN A 51 -3.85 14.56 -2.67
N LEU A 52 -2.68 15.03 -2.22
CA LEU A 52 -2.15 16.33 -2.60
C LEU A 52 -1.71 16.38 -4.05
N SER A 53 -1.89 17.53 -4.67
CA SER A 53 -1.34 17.83 -5.98
C SER A 53 0.18 17.92 -5.95
N LYS A 54 0.80 17.82 -7.14
CA LYS A 54 2.26 17.97 -7.28
C LYS A 54 2.76 19.31 -6.71
N LYS A 55 2.01 20.41 -6.88
CA LYS A 55 2.41 21.74 -6.39
C LYS A 55 2.43 21.78 -4.86
N GLU A 56 1.37 21.28 -4.22
CA GLU A 56 1.27 21.23 -2.76
C GLU A 56 2.38 20.36 -2.16
N LEU A 57 2.70 19.22 -2.78
CA LEU A 57 3.82 18.38 -2.36
C LEU A 57 5.18 19.07 -2.49
N GLU A 58 5.36 19.89 -3.53
CA GLU A 58 6.59 20.67 -3.71
C GLU A 58 6.72 21.79 -2.68
N GLU A 59 5.62 22.44 -2.31
CA GLU A 59 5.57 23.46 -1.25
C GLU A 59 5.90 22.83 0.11
N LEU A 60 5.26 21.71 0.44
CA LEU A 60 5.52 20.97 1.68
C LEU A 60 6.98 20.48 1.76
N ALA A 61 7.58 20.10 0.63
CA ALA A 61 8.97 19.65 0.59
C ALA A 61 10.02 20.77 0.67
N LYS A 62 9.59 22.03 0.53
CA LYS A 62 10.43 23.24 0.64
C LYS A 62 10.30 23.92 1.99
N ASP A 63 9.19 23.74 2.69
CA ASP A 63 8.98 24.29 4.02
C ASP A 63 10.00 23.74 5.04
N GLU A 64 10.66 24.65 5.75
CA GLU A 64 11.69 24.35 6.74
C GLU A 64 11.11 23.71 8.01
N ASN A 65 9.82 23.94 8.30
CA ASN A 65 9.15 23.38 9.46
C ASN A 65 8.65 21.95 9.24
N THR A 66 8.62 21.50 7.99
CA THR A 66 8.12 20.17 7.65
C THR A 66 9.12 19.09 8.11
N PRO A 67 8.69 18.07 8.89
CA PRO A 67 9.58 17.03 9.35
C PRO A 67 10.30 16.32 8.19
N MET A 68 11.59 16.04 8.35
CA MET A 68 12.44 15.50 7.27
C MET A 68 11.90 14.22 6.63
N TRP A 69 11.24 13.36 7.40
CA TRP A 69 10.68 12.12 6.90
C TRP A 69 9.46 12.36 5.97
N VAL A 70 8.69 13.42 6.20
CA VAL A 70 7.61 13.90 5.33
C VAL A 70 8.21 14.49 4.05
N VAL A 71 9.25 15.33 4.18
CA VAL A 71 9.99 15.88 3.03
C VAL A 71 10.51 14.77 2.11
N ILE A 72 11.04 13.68 2.68
CA ILE A 72 11.49 12.52 1.92
C ILE A 72 10.32 11.88 1.17
N LEU A 73 9.17 11.67 1.82
CA LEU A 73 7.97 11.10 1.20
C LEU A 73 7.49 11.94 0.01
N CYS A 74 7.32 13.26 0.19
CA CYS A 74 6.92 14.16 -0.88
C CYS A 74 7.85 14.07 -2.10
N ARG A 75 9.17 14.10 -1.87
CA ARG A 75 10.17 13.97 -2.94
C ARG A 75 10.12 12.61 -3.63
N THR A 76 9.86 11.53 -2.90
CA THR A 76 9.70 10.20 -3.49
C THR A 76 8.47 10.12 -4.38
N TYR A 77 7.34 10.72 -3.98
CA TYR A 77 6.13 10.76 -4.79
C TYR A 77 6.30 11.59 -6.05
N ILE A 78 6.86 12.79 -5.94
CA ILE A 78 7.13 13.66 -7.10
C ILE A 78 8.07 12.96 -8.10
N LYS A 79 9.16 12.35 -7.60
CA LYS A 79 10.13 11.64 -8.44
C LYS A 79 9.55 10.37 -9.05
N GLY A 80 8.72 9.65 -8.31
CA GLY A 80 8.02 8.45 -8.79
C GLY A 80 7.07 8.81 -9.93
N ALA A 81 6.22 9.82 -9.72
CA ALA A 81 5.30 10.33 -10.73
C ALA A 81 6.03 10.79 -12.00
N ALA A 82 7.13 11.55 -11.87
CA ALA A 82 7.91 12.01 -13.01
C ALA A 82 8.55 10.88 -13.84
N LYS A 83 8.78 9.71 -13.23
CA LYS A 83 9.36 8.53 -13.89
C LYS A 83 8.32 7.54 -14.39
N GLY A 84 7.03 7.74 -14.08
CA GLY A 84 5.99 6.72 -14.26
C GLY A 84 6.20 5.50 -13.35
N ASP A 85 6.93 5.65 -12.24
CA ASP A 85 7.21 4.56 -11.31
C ASP A 85 6.08 4.42 -10.29
N SER A 86 5.30 3.34 -10.43
CA SER A 86 4.19 3.00 -9.55
C SER A 86 4.63 2.30 -8.25
N ARG A 87 5.92 2.01 -8.05
CA ARG A 87 6.38 1.28 -6.85
C ARG A 87 5.99 1.95 -5.54
N SER A 88 6.06 3.29 -5.49
CA SER A 88 5.65 4.05 -4.29
C SER A 88 4.14 3.93 -4.03
N LEU A 89 3.36 3.78 -5.11
CA LEU A 89 1.92 3.53 -5.06
C LEU A 89 1.63 2.09 -4.60
N GLU A 90 2.33 1.10 -5.15
CA GLU A 90 2.19 -0.32 -4.78
C GLU A 90 2.61 -0.59 -3.32
N GLU A 91 3.68 0.05 -2.85
CA GLU A 91 4.10 -0.03 -1.45
C GLU A 91 3.06 0.61 -0.52
N THR A 92 2.46 1.73 -0.95
CA THR A 92 1.38 2.37 -0.18
C THR A 92 0.10 1.55 -0.23
N LYS A 93 -0.22 0.92 -1.37
CA LYS A 93 -1.31 -0.04 -1.55
C LYS A 93 -1.17 -1.21 -0.59
N ALA A 94 0.01 -1.81 -0.54
CA ALA A 94 0.31 -2.87 0.40
C ALA A 94 0.15 -2.38 1.84
N ASP A 95 0.71 -1.23 2.23
CA ASP A 95 0.56 -0.74 3.60
C ASP A 95 -0.90 -0.40 3.97
N LEU A 96 -1.69 0.09 3.00
CA LEU A 96 -3.08 0.50 3.18
C LEU A 96 -4.02 -0.69 3.35
N TRP A 97 -3.90 -1.68 2.47
CA TRP A 97 -4.89 -2.75 2.29
C TRP A 97 -4.35 -4.14 2.67
N SER A 98 -3.07 -4.32 3.01
CA SER A 98 -2.56 -5.65 3.40
C SER A 98 -3.10 -6.16 4.73
N LYS A 99 -3.54 -5.29 5.65
CA LYS A 99 -4.16 -5.77 6.90
C LYS A 99 -5.54 -6.35 6.67
N ASP A 100 -6.33 -5.73 5.79
CA ASP A 100 -7.65 -6.25 5.42
C ASP A 100 -7.49 -7.57 4.64
N ILE A 101 -6.57 -7.62 3.67
CA ILE A 101 -6.29 -8.85 2.89
C ILE A 101 -5.69 -9.97 3.77
N ALA A 102 -4.84 -9.64 4.75
CA ALA A 102 -4.29 -10.64 5.68
C ALA A 102 -5.31 -11.15 6.69
N ALA A 103 -6.33 -10.35 7.03
CA ALA A 103 -7.52 -10.80 7.76
C ALA A 103 -8.47 -11.61 6.86
N THR A 104 -8.44 -11.40 5.55
CA THR A 104 -9.15 -12.22 4.55
C THR A 104 -8.34 -13.43 4.05
N LYS A 105 -7.39 -13.93 4.85
CA LYS A 105 -6.83 -15.25 4.61
C LYS A 105 -7.90 -16.28 4.92
N ILE A 106 -8.67 -16.66 3.91
CA ILE A 106 -9.50 -17.85 3.95
C ILE A 106 -8.54 -19.02 4.22
N ASP A 107 -8.63 -19.60 5.41
CA ASP A 107 -7.89 -20.79 5.77
C ASP A 107 -8.45 -21.96 4.96
N VAL A 108 -7.72 -22.39 3.93
CA VAL A 108 -8.06 -23.57 3.12
C VAL A 108 -7.45 -24.84 3.72
N THR A 109 -6.72 -24.74 4.85
CA THR A 109 -5.92 -25.84 5.41
C THR A 109 -6.39 -26.38 6.75
N THR A 110 -7.32 -25.72 7.42
CA THR A 110 -8.03 -26.32 8.56
C THR A 110 -9.47 -26.62 8.16
N ASN A 111 -9.79 -27.90 7.99
CA ASN A 111 -11.15 -28.44 7.82
C ASN A 111 -12.08 -28.07 8.99
N GLY A 112 -12.48 -26.80 9.10
CA GLY A 112 -13.52 -26.33 9.99
C GLY A 112 -13.33 -26.58 11.48
N LYS A 113 -12.14 -26.33 12.04
CA LYS A 113 -11.99 -26.28 13.51
C LYS A 113 -11.59 -24.91 14.01
N ASP A 114 -12.62 -24.24 14.51
CA ASP A 114 -12.62 -23.11 15.44
C ASP A 114 -12.15 -21.76 14.90
N ILE A 115 -13.05 -21.09 14.15
CA ILE A 115 -13.00 -19.64 13.98
C ILE A 115 -14.04 -19.01 14.90
N GLY A 116 -13.58 -18.38 15.98
CA GLY A 116 -14.40 -17.64 16.95
C GLY A 116 -14.89 -16.27 16.46
N GLN A 117 -15.16 -16.12 15.16
CA GLN A 117 -15.78 -14.90 14.61
C GLN A 117 -17.06 -15.28 13.88
N GLN A 118 -18.19 -15.02 14.55
CA GLN A 118 -19.51 -15.09 13.95
C GLN A 118 -19.60 -13.95 12.93
N ILE A 119 -19.70 -14.28 11.65
CA ILE A 119 -20.04 -13.30 10.61
C ILE A 119 -21.48 -12.87 10.88
N VAL A 120 -21.65 -11.69 11.47
CA VAL A 120 -22.98 -11.09 11.63
C VAL A 120 -23.34 -10.46 10.29
N PHE A 121 -24.05 -11.21 9.45
CA PHE A 121 -24.74 -10.61 8.33
C PHE A 121 -25.85 -9.72 8.91
N SER A 122 -25.82 -8.43 8.61
CA SER A 122 -26.98 -7.56 8.86
C SER A 122 -28.19 -8.18 8.16
N PRO A 123 -29.34 -8.35 8.82
CA PRO A 123 -30.53 -9.00 8.26
C PRO A 123 -31.26 -8.07 7.29
N THR A 124 -30.52 -7.40 6.40
CA THR A 124 -31.12 -6.67 5.30
C THR A 124 -31.57 -7.73 4.29
N PRO A 125 -32.88 -7.99 4.14
CA PRO A 125 -33.33 -8.94 3.16
C PRO A 125 -32.93 -8.43 1.77
N LEU A 126 -32.37 -9.33 0.95
CA LEU A 126 -32.12 -9.08 -0.47
C LEU A 126 -33.43 -8.60 -1.12
N SER A 127 -33.36 -7.55 -1.93
CA SER A 127 -34.54 -7.07 -2.64
C SER A 127 -34.95 -8.09 -3.71
N GLU A 128 -36.22 -8.06 -4.12
CA GLU A 128 -36.72 -8.93 -5.19
C GLU A 128 -35.94 -8.75 -6.51
N LYS A 129 -35.35 -7.57 -6.72
CA LYS A 129 -34.49 -7.27 -7.88
C LYS A 129 -33.16 -8.04 -7.81
N ASP A 130 -32.52 -8.05 -6.65
CA ASP A 130 -31.25 -8.77 -6.45
C ASP A 130 -31.44 -10.28 -6.64
N ILE A 131 -32.59 -10.80 -6.19
CA ILE A 131 -32.96 -12.20 -6.35
C ILE A 131 -33.19 -12.55 -7.82
N GLN A 132 -33.76 -11.64 -8.60
CA GLN A 132 -34.03 -11.84 -10.02
C GLN A 132 -32.73 -11.80 -10.84
N GLU A 133 -31.84 -10.84 -10.56
CA GLU A 133 -30.54 -10.72 -11.24
C GLU A 133 -29.67 -11.97 -11.02
N ILE A 134 -29.68 -12.54 -9.81
CA ILE A 134 -28.99 -13.80 -9.51
C ILE A 134 -29.57 -14.97 -10.32
N LYS A 135 -30.90 -15.03 -10.51
CA LYS A 135 -31.54 -16.06 -11.33
C LYS A 135 -31.19 -15.92 -12.81
N ASP A 136 -31.11 -14.69 -13.30
CA ASP A 136 -30.81 -14.40 -14.71
C ASP A 136 -29.34 -14.74 -15.03
N ILE A 137 -28.42 -14.49 -14.10
CA ILE A 137 -27.00 -14.91 -14.20
C ILE A 137 -26.87 -16.44 -14.17
N GLN A 138 -27.60 -17.12 -13.29
CA GLN A 138 -27.54 -18.59 -13.16
C GLN A 138 -28.11 -19.33 -14.37
N ASN A 139 -29.09 -18.73 -15.05
CA ASN A 139 -29.74 -19.35 -16.21
C ASN A 139 -29.08 -19.02 -17.55
N GLY A 140 -27.96 -18.28 -17.57
CA GLY A 140 -27.10 -18.15 -18.75
C GLY A 140 -27.83 -17.72 -20.02
N ASN A 141 -28.57 -16.61 -19.97
CA ASN A 141 -29.08 -15.99 -21.18
C ASN A 141 -28.05 -15.02 -21.77
N LYS A 142 -27.74 -15.25 -23.06
CA LYS A 142 -26.90 -14.38 -23.90
C LYS A 142 -27.41 -12.94 -23.86
N GLU A 143 -26.48 -12.01 -23.72
CA GLU A 143 -26.67 -10.61 -24.06
C GLU A 143 -27.13 -10.51 -25.52
N ASP A 144 -28.37 -10.08 -25.74
CA ASP A 144 -28.75 -9.48 -27.02
C ASP A 144 -28.26 -8.04 -27.01
N SER A 145 -27.15 -7.85 -27.72
CA SER A 145 -26.66 -6.55 -28.15
C SER A 145 -27.78 -5.79 -28.89
N ASN A 146 -28.13 -4.58 -28.43
CA ASN A 146 -28.69 -3.55 -29.29
C ASN A 146 -28.05 -2.19 -28.96
N ASP A 147 -27.25 -1.77 -29.93
CA ASP A 147 -26.57 -0.51 -30.11
C ASP A 147 -27.51 0.71 -30.03
N THR A 148 -27.01 1.84 -29.51
CA THR A 148 -27.42 3.16 -29.98
C THR A 148 -26.22 4.09 -29.90
N GLY A 149 -25.60 4.30 -31.06
CA GLY A 149 -24.44 5.15 -31.27
C GLY A 149 -24.58 6.55 -30.69
N ILE A 150 -23.44 7.06 -30.23
CA ILE A 150 -23.28 8.45 -29.80
C ILE A 150 -23.29 9.31 -31.07
N SER A 151 -24.35 10.10 -31.24
CA SER A 151 -24.39 11.19 -32.22
C SER A 151 -23.46 12.31 -31.77
N GLU A 152 -22.52 12.68 -32.63
CA GLU A 152 -21.73 13.90 -32.52
C GLU A 152 -22.63 15.14 -32.74
N THR A 153 -22.55 16.10 -31.83
CA THR A 153 -22.92 17.51 -32.04
C THR A 153 -21.93 18.40 -31.32
#